data_AF-A0A956GKJ8-F1
#
_entry.id   AF-A0A956GKJ8-F1
#
_cell.length_a   1.000
_cell.length_b   1.000
_cell.length_c   1.000
_cell.angle_alpha   90.00
_cell.angle_beta   90.00
_cell.angle_gamma   90.00
#
_symmetry.space_group_name_H-M   'P 1'
#
loop_
_entity.id
_entity.type
_entity.pdbx_description
1 polymer ?
#
loop_
_entity_poly.entity_id
_entity_poly.type
_entity_poly.pdbx_seq_one_letter_code
_entity_poly.pdbx_strand_id
1 'polypeptide(L)'
;MLAASVACAALCFSGRAEADSVMELIGVMQASEHYKERVTAVIGLARLRSPRSVPALLAQLEDKHHAVRGVVAAALGKIGDRRALETLRALAASDKNTFVRRQAKRAIRAIERAKPRAPATPPVRPMRSMKLAGTLGSLDAGLIQQTVNQNLGRVTRCFNTSFQSQPFLGGEVKLRVRVKRDGSVKWLRIEHSNLGSRRSESCILATMRYVRFDRPSGGEAEFTIPLRFGGGDAPRLLTRGSAVARALRARCRALLGAASAPPDLTITAYVKRGRVVSAGLSSAAAPISDAFANRLIRGLTRAALGHTGRRVAKLTYSCR
;
A
#
# COMPACT_ATOMS: atom_id res chain seq x y z
N MET A 1 -5.76 31.55 0.49
CA MET A 1 -7.00 31.08 -0.19
C MET A 1 -7.10 31.46 -1.68
N LEU A 2 -6.02 31.80 -2.40
CA LEU A 2 -6.07 32.10 -3.85
C LEU A 2 -5.08 31.31 -4.72
N ALA A 3 -4.19 30.49 -4.15
CA ALA A 3 -3.15 29.79 -4.92
C ALA A 3 -3.62 28.50 -5.62
N ALA A 4 -4.65 27.82 -5.10
CA ALA A 4 -5.13 26.54 -5.66
C ALA A 4 -6.03 26.71 -6.89
N SER A 5 -6.70 27.87 -7.03
CA SER A 5 -7.66 28.11 -8.13
C SER A 5 -6.97 28.38 -9.48
N VAL A 6 -5.73 28.86 -9.49
CA VAL A 6 -5.02 29.24 -10.74
C VAL A 6 -4.28 28.03 -11.34
N ALA A 7 -3.84 27.08 -10.52
CA ALA A 7 -3.13 25.88 -11.00
C ALA A 7 -4.02 24.94 -11.84
N CYS A 8 -5.32 24.85 -11.53
CA CYS A 8 -6.21 23.90 -12.21
C CYS A 8 -6.62 24.34 -13.63
N ALA A 9 -6.65 25.64 -13.90
CA ALA A 9 -6.88 26.17 -15.26
C ALA A 9 -5.62 26.08 -16.14
N ALA A 10 -4.42 26.27 -15.55
CA ALA A 10 -3.16 26.25 -16.28
C ALA A 10 -2.75 24.84 -16.77
N LEU A 11 -3.19 23.78 -16.10
CA LEU A 11 -2.91 22.39 -16.49
C LEU A 11 -3.69 21.90 -17.72
N CYS A 12 -4.61 22.72 -18.27
CA CYS A 12 -5.33 22.35 -19.50
C CYS A 12 -4.57 22.69 -20.81
N PHE A 13 -3.43 23.40 -20.77
CA PHE A 13 -2.79 23.94 -21.98
C PHE A 13 -1.31 23.60 -22.22
N SER A 14 -0.63 22.84 -21.35
CA SER A 14 0.79 22.48 -21.59
C SER A 14 0.98 20.97 -21.72
N GLY A 15 1.31 20.55 -22.94
CA GLY A 15 1.63 19.17 -23.31
C GLY A 15 2.97 18.67 -22.75
N ARG A 16 3.12 18.62 -21.42
CA ARG A 16 4.24 17.93 -20.75
C ARG A 16 3.71 16.98 -19.66
N ALA A 17 4.04 15.70 -19.84
CA ALA A 17 3.98 14.59 -18.89
C ALA A 17 2.59 14.13 -18.37
N GLU A 18 1.92 13.26 -19.15
CA GLU A 18 0.66 12.58 -18.78
C GLU A 18 0.68 11.81 -17.43
N ALA A 19 1.85 11.41 -16.93
CA ALA A 19 1.96 10.62 -15.70
C ALA A 19 1.92 11.49 -14.42
N ASP A 20 2.46 12.71 -14.47
CA ASP A 20 2.52 13.61 -13.32
C ASP A 20 1.15 14.25 -13.06
N SER A 21 0.40 14.57 -14.12
CA SER A 21 -0.92 15.18 -14.02
C SER A 21 -1.97 14.26 -13.38
N VAL A 22 -1.90 12.93 -13.55
CA VAL A 22 -2.89 11.99 -12.99
C VAL A 22 -2.79 11.93 -11.46
N MET A 23 -1.57 11.87 -10.90
CA MET A 23 -1.38 11.79 -9.45
C MET A 23 -1.73 13.11 -8.76
N GLU A 24 -1.41 14.23 -9.40
CA GLU A 24 -1.77 15.56 -8.91
C GLU A 24 -3.30 15.74 -8.85
N LEU A 25 -4.01 15.38 -9.93
CA LEU A 25 -5.48 15.47 -9.98
C LEU A 25 -6.14 14.49 -8.98
N ILE A 26 -5.57 13.31 -8.73
CA ILE A 26 -6.04 12.41 -7.66
C ILE A 26 -5.87 13.09 -6.29
N GLY A 27 -4.74 13.77 -6.06
CA GLY A 27 -4.49 14.52 -4.83
C GLY A 27 -5.54 15.60 -4.58
N VAL A 28 -5.81 16.45 -5.57
CA VAL A 28 -6.84 17.51 -5.48
C VAL A 28 -8.23 16.91 -5.25
N MET A 29 -8.57 15.85 -5.97
CA MET A 29 -9.84 15.15 -5.80
C MET A 29 -10.03 14.60 -4.37
N GLN A 30 -8.99 14.13 -3.71
CA GLN A 30 -9.09 13.52 -2.36
C GLN A 30 -8.95 14.53 -1.22
N ALA A 31 -8.17 15.60 -1.41
CA ALA A 31 -7.81 16.53 -0.35
C ALA A 31 -8.65 17.82 -0.32
N SER A 32 -9.29 18.21 -1.43
CA SER A 32 -10.05 19.47 -1.49
C SER A 32 -11.33 19.41 -0.66
N GLU A 33 -11.50 20.40 0.23
CA GLU A 33 -12.70 20.54 1.06
C GLU A 33 -13.93 20.95 0.23
N HIS A 34 -13.71 21.79 -0.78
CA HIS A 34 -14.76 22.30 -1.66
C HIS A 34 -15.10 21.30 -2.77
N TYR A 35 -16.40 20.97 -2.89
CA TYR A 35 -16.86 19.98 -3.85
C TYR A 35 -16.62 20.39 -5.32
N LYS A 36 -16.58 21.70 -5.61
CA LYS A 36 -16.32 22.23 -6.96
C LYS A 36 -14.90 21.89 -7.43
N GLU A 37 -13.90 21.99 -6.56
CA GLU A 37 -12.52 21.62 -6.86
C GLU A 37 -12.38 20.12 -7.12
N ARG A 38 -13.04 19.29 -6.30
CA ARG A 38 -13.09 17.84 -6.52
C ARG A 38 -13.74 17.49 -7.86
N VAL A 39 -14.84 18.16 -8.22
CA VAL A 39 -15.50 17.99 -9.54
C VAL A 39 -14.54 18.35 -10.67
N THR A 40 -13.82 19.47 -10.59
CA THR A 40 -12.86 19.89 -11.62
C THR A 40 -11.75 18.85 -11.79
N ALA A 41 -11.21 18.34 -10.67
CA ALA A 41 -10.18 17.30 -10.70
C ALA A 41 -10.69 16.01 -11.37
N VAL A 42 -11.91 15.56 -11.05
CA VAL A 42 -12.54 14.39 -11.68
C VAL A 42 -12.75 14.60 -13.17
N ILE A 43 -13.15 15.80 -13.61
CA ILE A 43 -13.27 16.14 -15.04
C ILE A 43 -11.92 16.05 -15.73
N GLY A 44 -10.85 16.55 -15.10
CA GLY A 44 -9.48 16.41 -15.59
C GLY A 44 -9.09 14.94 -15.79
N LEU A 45 -9.31 14.09 -14.78
CA LEU A 45 -9.05 12.66 -14.86
C LEU A 45 -9.86 11.98 -15.98
N ALA A 46 -11.12 12.36 -16.15
CA ALA A 46 -11.97 11.85 -17.22
C ALA A 46 -11.52 12.25 -18.63
N ARG A 47 -10.87 13.42 -18.79
CA ARG A 47 -10.27 13.86 -20.06
C ARG A 47 -9.02 13.05 -20.39
N LEU A 48 -8.19 12.75 -19.40
CA LEU A 48 -6.99 11.93 -19.55
C LEU A 48 -7.32 10.46 -19.88
N ARG A 49 -8.53 9.99 -19.58
CA ARG A 49 -9.03 8.61 -19.82
C ARG A 49 -8.07 7.52 -19.31
N SER A 50 -7.29 7.82 -18.27
CA SER A 50 -6.26 6.92 -17.75
C SER A 50 -6.88 5.87 -16.81
N PRO A 51 -6.75 4.56 -17.11
CA PRO A 51 -7.24 3.48 -16.23
C PRO A 51 -6.59 3.48 -14.83
N ARG A 52 -5.44 4.15 -14.66
CA ARG A 52 -4.76 4.29 -13.36
C ARG A 52 -5.57 5.10 -12.34
N SER A 53 -6.49 5.95 -12.81
CA SER A 53 -7.36 6.77 -11.96
C SER A 53 -8.58 6.01 -11.42
N VAL A 54 -8.91 4.84 -12.00
CA VAL A 54 -10.13 4.08 -11.68
C VAL A 54 -10.24 3.72 -10.20
N PRO A 55 -9.21 3.20 -9.50
CA PRO A 55 -9.32 2.90 -8.07
C PRO A 55 -9.62 4.14 -7.21
N ALA A 56 -9.00 5.28 -7.54
CA ALA A 56 -9.22 6.52 -6.82
C ALA A 56 -10.63 7.10 -7.09
N LEU A 57 -11.11 6.99 -8.33
CA LEU A 57 -12.47 7.40 -8.71
C LEU A 57 -13.53 6.52 -8.02
N LEU A 58 -13.33 5.20 -7.93
CA LEU A 58 -14.26 4.30 -7.24
C LEU A 58 -14.47 4.70 -5.78
N ALA A 59 -13.40 5.09 -5.07
CA ALA A 59 -13.50 5.56 -3.69
C ALA A 59 -14.32 6.87 -3.54
N GLN A 60 -14.44 7.67 -4.61
CA GLN A 60 -15.20 8.94 -4.60
C GLN A 60 -16.67 8.75 -5.01
N LEU A 61 -17.11 7.52 -5.31
CA LEU A 61 -18.53 7.22 -5.48
C LEU A 61 -19.31 7.29 -4.15
N GLU A 62 -18.62 7.40 -3.01
CA GLU A 62 -19.21 7.59 -1.69
C GLU A 62 -19.07 9.05 -1.19
N ASP A 63 -18.67 10.00 -2.05
CA ASP A 63 -18.48 11.40 -1.65
C ASP A 63 -19.75 12.00 -1.02
N LYS A 64 -19.56 12.80 0.03
CA LYS A 64 -20.65 13.49 0.75
C LYS A 64 -21.56 14.30 -0.19
N HIS A 65 -21.00 14.89 -1.24
CA HIS A 65 -21.71 15.75 -2.18
C HIS A 65 -22.17 14.98 -3.42
N HIS A 66 -23.48 14.98 -3.67
CA HIS A 66 -24.11 14.24 -4.77
C HIS A 66 -23.57 14.64 -6.16
N ALA A 67 -23.21 15.90 -6.37
CA ALA A 67 -22.61 16.34 -7.63
C ALA A 67 -21.26 15.66 -7.92
N VAL A 68 -20.43 15.43 -6.90
CA VAL A 68 -19.14 14.73 -7.05
C VAL A 68 -19.41 13.29 -7.47
N ARG A 69 -20.27 12.57 -6.73
CA ARG A 69 -20.63 11.17 -7.04
C ARG A 69 -21.15 11.00 -8.48
N GLY A 70 -22.03 11.91 -8.92
CA GLY A 70 -22.58 11.87 -10.29
C GLY A 70 -21.53 12.13 -11.37
N VAL A 71 -20.61 13.07 -11.14
CA VAL A 71 -19.51 13.37 -12.08
C VAL A 71 -18.49 12.23 -12.11
N VAL A 72 -18.19 11.61 -10.97
CA VAL A 72 -17.33 10.42 -10.87
C VAL A 72 -17.93 9.24 -11.64
N ALA A 73 -19.25 8.99 -11.50
CA ALA A 73 -19.93 7.97 -12.27
C ALA A 73 -19.80 8.20 -13.79
N ALA A 74 -19.99 9.46 -14.23
CA ALA A 74 -19.81 9.83 -15.63
C ALA A 74 -18.36 9.65 -16.11
N ALA A 75 -17.37 10.01 -15.27
CA ALA A 75 -15.95 9.85 -15.56
C ALA A 75 -15.57 8.37 -15.77
N LEU A 76 -16.04 7.48 -14.89
CA LEU A 76 -15.84 6.03 -15.02
C LEU A 76 -16.44 5.48 -16.33
N GLY A 77 -17.64 5.95 -16.71
CA GLY A 77 -18.25 5.63 -18.00
C GLY A 77 -17.41 6.05 -19.20
N LYS A 78 -16.77 7.23 -19.13
CA LYS A 78 -15.90 7.75 -20.20
C LYS A 78 -14.56 7.01 -20.30
N ILE A 79 -14.03 6.54 -19.17
CA ILE A 79 -12.81 5.71 -19.11
C ILE A 79 -13.08 4.33 -19.70
N GLY A 80 -14.25 3.75 -19.42
CA GLY A 80 -14.67 2.48 -20.04
C GLY A 80 -14.12 1.23 -19.34
N ASP A 81 -13.61 1.34 -18.11
CA ASP A 81 -13.03 0.21 -17.38
C ASP A 81 -14.14 -0.66 -16.76
N ARG A 82 -14.18 -1.94 -17.15
CA ARG A 82 -15.21 -2.90 -16.70
C ARG A 82 -15.18 -3.17 -15.20
N ARG A 83 -14.06 -2.92 -14.51
CA ARG A 83 -13.95 -3.04 -13.06
C ARG A 83 -14.91 -2.12 -12.32
N ALA A 84 -15.39 -1.05 -12.96
CA ALA A 84 -16.35 -0.13 -12.37
C ALA A 84 -17.81 -0.61 -12.44
N LEU A 85 -18.13 -1.66 -13.21
CA LEU A 85 -19.52 -2.07 -13.47
C LEU A 85 -20.28 -2.47 -12.20
N GLU A 86 -19.65 -3.22 -11.31
CA GLU A 86 -20.28 -3.68 -10.06
C GLU A 86 -20.66 -2.50 -9.17
N THR A 87 -19.71 -1.60 -8.89
CA THR A 87 -19.93 -0.42 -8.05
C THR A 87 -20.92 0.56 -8.70
N LEU A 88 -20.88 0.73 -10.02
CA LEU A 88 -21.85 1.57 -10.73
C LEU A 88 -23.26 0.98 -10.69
N ARG A 89 -23.43 -0.35 -10.74
CA ARG A 89 -24.74 -1.00 -10.60
C ARG A 89 -25.32 -0.81 -9.21
N ALA A 90 -24.50 -0.95 -8.17
CA ALA A 90 -24.89 -0.64 -6.80
C ALA A 90 -25.34 0.83 -6.69
N LEU A 91 -24.53 1.77 -7.17
CA LEU A 91 -24.85 3.21 -7.13
C LEU A 91 -26.13 3.56 -7.91
N ALA A 92 -26.35 2.90 -9.05
CA ALA A 92 -27.57 3.08 -9.86
C ALA A 92 -28.84 2.61 -9.15
N ALA A 93 -28.73 1.66 -8.24
CA ALA A 93 -29.83 1.09 -7.47
C ALA A 93 -30.07 1.84 -6.15
N SER A 94 -29.01 2.24 -5.44
CA SER A 94 -29.11 2.67 -4.04
C SER A 94 -28.86 4.15 -3.76
N ASP A 95 -28.31 4.94 -4.72
CA ASP A 95 -28.03 6.36 -4.43
C ASP A 95 -29.33 7.15 -4.25
N LYS A 96 -29.42 7.94 -3.17
CA LYS A 96 -30.58 8.76 -2.84
C LYS A 96 -30.91 9.79 -3.93
N ASN A 97 -29.90 10.27 -4.65
CA ASN A 97 -30.04 11.34 -5.63
C ASN A 97 -30.31 10.82 -7.06
N THR A 98 -31.36 11.34 -7.70
CA THR A 98 -31.81 10.95 -9.04
C THR A 98 -30.78 11.26 -10.13
N PHE A 99 -30.01 12.34 -10.00
CA PHE A 99 -28.93 12.69 -10.93
C PHE A 99 -27.82 11.63 -10.89
N VAL A 100 -27.41 11.21 -9.69
CA VAL A 100 -26.36 10.19 -9.53
C VAL A 100 -26.79 8.86 -10.11
N ARG A 101 -28.01 8.38 -9.80
CA ARG A 101 -28.54 7.14 -10.38
C ARG A 101 -28.58 7.18 -11.91
N ARG A 102 -28.97 8.33 -12.49
CA ARG A 102 -29.01 8.52 -13.94
C ARG A 102 -27.62 8.48 -14.57
N GLN A 103 -26.62 9.11 -13.94
CA GLN A 103 -25.23 9.07 -14.42
C GLN A 103 -24.66 7.66 -14.33
N ALA A 104 -24.91 6.94 -13.24
CA ALA A 104 -24.49 5.55 -13.09
C ALA A 104 -25.08 4.64 -14.19
N LYS A 105 -26.40 4.73 -14.44
CA LYS A 105 -27.07 3.98 -15.53
C LYS A 105 -26.49 4.30 -16.91
N ARG A 106 -26.15 5.57 -17.17
CA ARG A 106 -25.50 5.99 -18.43
C ARG A 106 -24.09 5.43 -18.55
N ALA A 107 -23.31 5.48 -17.47
CA ALA A 107 -21.96 4.95 -17.42
C ALA A 107 -21.90 3.44 -17.64
N ILE A 108 -22.82 2.67 -17.03
CA ILE A 108 -22.95 1.22 -17.24
C ILE A 108 -23.17 0.91 -18.73
N ARG A 109 -24.17 1.56 -19.36
CA ARG A 109 -24.43 1.38 -20.80
C ARG A 109 -23.23 1.73 -21.67
N ALA A 110 -22.50 2.79 -21.32
CA ALA A 110 -21.30 3.19 -22.06
C ALA A 110 -20.18 2.14 -21.97
N ILE A 111 -19.95 1.58 -20.78
CA ILE A 111 -18.93 0.54 -20.56
C ILE A 111 -19.34 -0.78 -21.22
N GLU A 112 -20.63 -1.13 -21.20
CA GLU A 112 -21.14 -2.37 -21.82
C GLU A 112 -21.14 -2.32 -23.35
N ARG A 113 -21.37 -1.15 -23.94
CA ARG A 113 -21.32 -0.94 -25.41
C ARG A 113 -19.89 -0.81 -25.95
N ALA A 114 -18.92 -0.44 -25.11
CA ALA A 114 -17.53 -0.31 -25.53
C ALA A 114 -16.91 -1.71 -25.72
N LYS A 115 -16.31 -1.97 -26.90
CA LYS A 115 -15.50 -3.17 -27.18
C LYS A 115 -14.49 -3.36 -26.02
N PRO A 116 -14.33 -4.57 -25.44
CA PRO A 116 -13.50 -4.74 -24.25
C PRO A 116 -12.09 -4.20 -24.51
N ARG A 117 -11.75 -3.07 -23.90
CA ARG A 117 -10.35 -2.70 -23.73
C ARG A 117 -9.80 -3.68 -22.71
N ALA A 118 -8.94 -4.59 -23.18
CA ALA A 118 -8.26 -5.53 -22.32
C ALA A 118 -7.68 -4.79 -21.11
N PRO A 119 -7.79 -5.36 -19.89
CA PRO A 119 -7.24 -4.72 -18.70
C PRO A 119 -5.76 -4.43 -18.94
N ALA A 120 -5.32 -3.22 -18.59
CA ALA A 120 -3.90 -2.87 -18.55
C ALA A 120 -3.23 -3.56 -17.34
N THR A 121 -3.22 -4.89 -17.34
CA THR A 121 -2.15 -5.66 -16.73
C THR A 121 -0.93 -5.56 -17.66
N PRO A 122 0.30 -5.39 -17.14
CA PRO A 122 1.48 -5.38 -17.99
C PRO A 122 1.51 -6.68 -18.83
N PRO A 123 1.90 -6.61 -20.12
CA PRO A 123 1.87 -7.78 -20.99
C PRO A 123 2.84 -8.83 -20.48
N VAL A 124 2.31 -9.97 -20.02
CA VAL A 124 3.09 -11.21 -20.00
C VAL A 124 3.14 -11.69 -21.44
N ARG A 125 4.33 -11.66 -22.06
CA ARG A 125 4.53 -12.15 -23.42
C ARG A 125 4.10 -13.62 -23.50
N PRO A 126 3.26 -14.02 -24.47
CA PRO A 126 3.01 -15.43 -24.72
C PRO A 126 4.25 -16.02 -25.40
N MET A 127 5.03 -16.81 -24.67
CA MET A 127 6.02 -17.69 -25.31
C MET A 127 5.28 -18.81 -26.04
N ARG A 128 5.68 -19.03 -27.29
CA ARG A 128 5.28 -20.15 -28.15
C ARG A 128 5.36 -21.48 -27.38
N SER A 129 4.40 -22.35 -27.68
CA SER A 129 4.15 -23.65 -27.08
C SER A 129 5.40 -24.49 -26.79
N MET A 130 5.84 -24.40 -25.54
CA MET A 130 6.55 -25.44 -24.80
C MET A 130 5.64 -25.70 -23.59
N LYS A 131 5.28 -26.96 -23.31
CA LYS A 131 4.41 -27.32 -22.16
C LYS A 131 5.10 -26.93 -20.84
N LEU A 132 4.90 -25.70 -20.39
CA LEU A 132 5.23 -25.26 -19.04
C LEU A 132 3.96 -25.38 -18.20
N ALA A 133 3.91 -26.42 -17.37
CA ALA A 133 2.92 -26.49 -16.30
C ALA A 133 3.05 -25.21 -15.46
N GLY A 134 2.00 -24.37 -15.46
CA GLY A 134 1.96 -23.16 -14.64
C GLY A 134 2.22 -23.53 -13.19
N THR A 135 3.38 -23.16 -12.66
CA THR A 135 3.74 -23.46 -11.26
C THR A 135 2.90 -22.71 -10.25
N LEU A 136 2.15 -21.68 -10.68
CA LEU A 136 1.32 -20.85 -9.82
C LEU A 136 -0.15 -21.27 -9.93
N GLY A 137 -0.69 -21.72 -8.81
CA GLY A 137 -2.09 -22.01 -8.57
C GLY A 137 -2.80 -20.90 -7.82
N SER A 138 -4.05 -21.15 -7.42
CA SER A 138 -4.84 -20.24 -6.59
C SER A 138 -5.24 -20.91 -5.28
N LEU A 139 -5.44 -20.09 -4.26
CA LEU A 139 -6.00 -20.51 -2.98
C LEU A 139 -7.16 -19.58 -2.64
N ASP A 140 -8.25 -20.15 -2.11
CA ASP A 140 -9.45 -19.39 -1.77
C ASP A 140 -9.17 -18.35 -0.68
N ALA A 141 -9.64 -17.13 -0.88
CA ALA A 141 -9.36 -16.03 0.04
C ALA A 141 -10.02 -16.22 1.43
N GLY A 142 -11.17 -16.88 1.50
CA GLY A 142 -11.85 -17.21 2.75
C GLY A 142 -11.09 -18.24 3.56
N LEU A 143 -10.59 -19.29 2.91
CA LEU A 143 -9.76 -20.32 3.54
C LEU A 143 -8.41 -19.77 4.05
N ILE A 144 -7.79 -18.86 3.28
CA ILE A 144 -6.60 -18.13 3.72
C ILE A 144 -6.92 -17.35 5.00
N GLN A 145 -8.00 -16.57 5.00
CA GLN A 145 -8.36 -15.73 6.13
C GLN A 145 -8.68 -16.57 7.38
N GLN A 146 -9.38 -17.68 7.21
CA GLN A 146 -9.67 -18.63 8.30
C GLN A 146 -8.39 -19.18 8.92
N THR A 147 -7.47 -19.68 8.09
CA THR A 147 -6.17 -20.21 8.56
C THR A 147 -5.36 -19.15 9.29
N VAL A 148 -5.35 -17.92 8.76
CA VAL A 148 -4.67 -16.78 9.41
C VAL A 148 -5.31 -16.48 10.75
N ASN A 149 -6.65 -16.38 10.81
CA ASN A 149 -7.39 -16.06 12.03
C ASN A 149 -7.15 -17.07 13.16
N GLN A 150 -7.10 -18.36 12.84
CA GLN A 150 -6.78 -19.42 13.80
C GLN A 150 -5.37 -19.27 14.40
N ASN A 151 -4.44 -18.70 13.64
CA ASN A 151 -3.06 -18.49 14.07
C ASN A 151 -2.80 -17.08 14.63
N LEU A 152 -3.76 -16.15 14.56
CA LEU A 152 -3.60 -14.77 15.03
C LEU A 152 -3.19 -14.71 16.50
N GLY A 153 -3.70 -15.58 17.37
CA GLY A 153 -3.29 -15.62 18.78
C GLY A 153 -1.78 -15.82 18.97
N ARG A 154 -1.15 -16.65 18.12
CA ARG A 154 0.31 -16.87 18.16
C ARG A 154 1.08 -15.65 17.66
N VAL A 155 0.60 -15.04 16.58
CA VAL A 155 1.18 -13.82 15.99
C VAL A 155 1.06 -12.62 16.96
N THR A 156 -0.09 -12.45 17.60
CA THR A 156 -0.33 -11.37 18.56
C THR A 156 0.58 -11.47 19.78
N ARG A 157 0.93 -12.69 20.24
CA ARG A 157 1.94 -12.87 21.31
C ARG A 157 3.32 -12.29 20.94
N CYS A 158 3.74 -12.40 19.67
CA CYS A 158 4.99 -11.78 19.21
C CYS A 158 4.99 -10.26 19.32
N PHE A 159 3.83 -9.63 19.07
CA PHE A 159 3.67 -8.18 19.24
C PHE A 159 3.60 -7.80 20.72
N ASN A 160 2.71 -8.46 21.49
CA ASN A 160 2.47 -8.16 22.89
C ASN A 160 3.74 -8.24 23.75
N THR A 161 4.61 -9.21 23.47
CA THR A 161 5.90 -9.36 24.17
C THR A 161 6.79 -8.11 24.02
N SER A 162 6.88 -7.55 22.81
CA SER A 162 7.65 -6.31 22.60
C SER A 162 6.89 -5.09 23.13
N PHE A 163 5.57 -5.07 22.96
CA PHE A 163 4.71 -3.97 23.36
C PHE A 163 4.77 -3.70 24.88
N GLN A 164 4.87 -4.74 25.71
CA GLN A 164 5.07 -4.59 27.17
C GLN A 164 6.28 -3.71 27.52
N SER A 165 7.38 -3.83 26.77
CA SER A 165 8.58 -3.00 26.96
C SER A 165 8.57 -1.69 26.18
N GLN A 166 7.72 -1.58 25.16
CA GLN A 166 7.71 -0.50 24.18
C GLN A 166 6.25 -0.18 23.79
N PRO A 167 5.48 0.51 24.65
CA PRO A 167 4.04 0.74 24.46
C PRO A 167 3.71 1.74 23.33
N PHE A 168 4.71 2.20 22.58
CA PHE A 168 4.57 3.05 21.40
C PHE A 168 4.63 2.27 20.07
N LEU A 169 4.86 0.96 20.12
CA LEU A 169 4.89 0.12 18.93
C LEU A 169 3.49 0.00 18.32
N GLY A 170 3.42 0.08 17.00
CA GLY A 170 2.19 -0.12 16.25
C GLY A 170 2.42 0.08 14.76
N GLY A 171 1.51 -0.40 13.93
CA GLY A 171 1.63 -0.33 12.49
C GLY A 171 1.01 -1.50 11.74
N GLU A 172 1.42 -1.65 10.49
CA GLU A 172 1.04 -2.71 9.58
C GLU A 172 2.28 -3.47 9.10
N VAL A 173 2.15 -4.79 9.04
CA VAL A 173 3.13 -5.71 8.47
C VAL A 173 2.44 -6.50 7.37
N LYS A 174 2.92 -6.36 6.14
CA LYS A 174 2.46 -7.13 4.98
C LYS A 174 3.41 -8.29 4.73
N LEU A 175 2.93 -9.49 4.99
CA LEU A 175 3.66 -10.72 4.76
C LEU A 175 3.32 -11.25 3.38
N ARG A 176 4.33 -11.52 2.57
CA ARG A 176 4.15 -12.22 1.31
C ARG A 176 4.55 -13.68 1.49
N VAL A 177 3.64 -14.58 1.13
CA VAL A 177 3.74 -16.01 1.40
C VAL A 177 3.61 -16.75 0.09
N ARG A 178 4.47 -17.76 -0.11
CA ARG A 178 4.28 -18.75 -1.16
C ARG A 178 4.10 -20.12 -0.53
N VAL A 179 3.05 -20.82 -0.95
CA VAL A 179 2.61 -22.10 -0.42
C VAL A 179 2.78 -23.16 -1.51
N LYS A 180 3.39 -24.29 -1.16
CA LYS A 180 3.54 -25.45 -2.04
C LYS A 180 2.20 -26.15 -2.25
N ARG A 181 2.15 -27.08 -3.21
CA ARG A 181 0.95 -27.89 -3.50
C ARG A 181 0.46 -28.73 -2.31
N ASP A 182 1.34 -29.05 -1.37
CA ASP A 182 1.01 -29.79 -0.15
C ASP A 182 0.44 -28.91 0.98
N GLY A 183 0.31 -27.59 0.77
CA GLY A 183 -0.14 -26.64 1.78
C GLY A 183 0.97 -26.10 2.70
N SER A 184 2.22 -26.56 2.53
CA SER A 184 3.36 -26.06 3.32
C SER A 184 3.90 -24.73 2.78
N VAL A 185 4.41 -23.87 3.66
CA VAL A 185 5.04 -22.61 3.25
C VAL A 185 6.38 -22.89 2.57
N LYS A 186 6.49 -22.52 1.29
CA LYS A 186 7.73 -22.57 0.51
C LYS A 186 8.69 -21.46 0.91
N TRP A 187 8.17 -20.24 1.00
CA TRP A 187 8.90 -19.10 1.53
C TRP A 187 7.95 -18.06 2.08
N LEU A 188 8.48 -17.24 2.98
CA LEU A 188 7.78 -16.18 3.68
C LEU A 188 8.70 -14.97 3.80
N ARG A 189 8.19 -13.78 3.49
CA ARG A 189 8.96 -12.53 3.63
C ARG A 189 8.07 -11.35 4.00
N ILE A 190 8.68 -10.33 4.59
CA ILE A 190 8.03 -9.05 4.84
C ILE A 190 8.17 -8.19 3.60
N GLU A 191 7.08 -8.00 2.86
CA GLU A 191 7.04 -7.11 1.70
C GLU A 191 7.06 -5.64 2.15
N HIS A 192 6.33 -5.32 3.22
CA HIS A 192 6.29 -3.99 3.81
C HIS A 192 6.08 -4.08 5.33
N SER A 193 6.80 -3.28 6.12
CA SER A 193 6.54 -3.10 7.55
C SER A 193 6.78 -1.67 7.99
N ASN A 194 5.79 -1.12 8.70
CA ASN A 194 5.98 0.07 9.52
C ASN A 194 5.87 -0.23 11.02
N LEU A 195 5.97 -1.51 11.44
CA LEU A 195 5.91 -1.88 12.85
C LEU A 195 7.13 -1.36 13.61
N GLY A 196 8.32 -1.51 13.02
CA GLY A 196 9.58 -0.97 13.54
C GLY A 196 10.12 -1.69 14.78
N SER A 197 9.86 -2.99 14.90
CA SER A 197 10.43 -3.87 15.94
C SER A 197 10.93 -5.17 15.31
N ARG A 198 12.27 -5.30 15.21
CA ARG A 198 12.87 -6.51 14.64
C ARG A 198 12.55 -7.76 15.44
N ARG A 199 12.45 -7.65 16.77
CA ARG A 199 12.11 -8.77 17.65
C ARG A 199 10.72 -9.32 17.32
N SER A 200 9.73 -8.45 17.16
CA SER A 200 8.38 -8.86 16.76
C SER A 200 8.33 -9.34 15.32
N GLU A 201 8.98 -8.66 14.39
CA GLU A 201 9.03 -9.05 12.97
C GLU A 201 9.65 -10.45 12.77
N SER A 202 10.80 -10.74 13.39
CA SER A 202 11.43 -12.06 13.32
C SER A 202 10.57 -13.14 13.99
N CYS A 203 9.92 -12.84 15.12
CA CYS A 203 8.99 -13.77 15.79
C CYS A 203 7.78 -14.10 14.92
N ILE A 204 7.20 -13.10 14.24
CA ILE A 204 6.08 -13.28 13.32
C ILE A 204 6.50 -14.18 12.15
N LEU A 205 7.66 -13.91 11.54
CA LEU A 205 8.20 -14.73 10.46
C LEU A 205 8.43 -16.18 10.92
N ALA A 206 9.02 -16.38 12.09
CA ALA A 206 9.25 -17.71 12.65
C ALA A 206 7.94 -18.46 12.93
N THR A 207 6.92 -17.77 13.44
CA THR A 207 5.61 -18.36 13.74
C THR A 207 4.89 -18.77 12.45
N MET A 208 4.84 -17.88 11.46
CA MET A 208 4.11 -18.09 10.21
C MET A 208 4.78 -19.10 9.29
N ARG A 209 6.09 -19.34 9.43
CA ARG A 209 6.84 -20.33 8.63
C ARG A 209 6.33 -21.76 8.79
N TYR A 210 5.75 -22.10 9.95
CA TYR A 210 5.26 -23.45 10.26
C TYR A 210 3.74 -23.58 10.13
N VAL A 211 3.05 -22.53 9.71
CA VAL A 211 1.61 -22.59 9.42
C VAL A 211 1.40 -23.45 8.18
N ARG A 212 0.43 -24.37 8.26
CA ARG A 212 -0.05 -25.12 7.10
C ARG A 212 -1.32 -24.46 6.59
N PHE A 213 -1.35 -24.21 5.28
CA PHE A 213 -2.51 -23.70 4.58
C PHE A 213 -3.20 -24.85 3.84
N ASP A 214 -4.44 -24.61 3.43
CA ASP A 214 -5.15 -25.51 2.54
C ASP A 214 -4.40 -25.70 1.21
N ARG A 215 -4.64 -26.85 0.58
CA ARG A 215 -3.97 -27.19 -0.68
C ARG A 215 -4.43 -26.24 -1.78
N PRO A 216 -3.50 -25.55 -2.45
CA PRO A 216 -3.83 -24.67 -3.57
C PRO A 216 -4.26 -25.47 -4.81
N SER A 217 -5.16 -24.89 -5.61
CA SER A 217 -5.64 -25.46 -6.86
C SER A 217 -4.67 -25.21 -8.01
N GLY A 218 -4.35 -26.24 -8.80
CA GLY A 218 -3.50 -26.18 -10.00
C GLY A 218 -1.99 -26.12 -9.76
N GLY A 219 -1.52 -25.38 -8.75
CA GLY A 219 -0.09 -25.13 -8.53
C GLY A 219 0.22 -24.54 -7.15
N GLU A 220 1.42 -23.99 -6.96
CA GLU A 220 1.79 -23.26 -5.74
C GLU A 220 1.00 -21.94 -5.64
N ALA A 221 0.48 -21.58 -4.47
CA ALA A 221 -0.19 -20.29 -4.31
C ALA A 221 0.78 -19.23 -3.78
N GLU A 222 0.59 -17.98 -4.21
CA GLU A 222 1.32 -16.83 -3.67
C GLU A 222 0.33 -15.72 -3.33
N PHE A 223 0.39 -15.20 -2.11
CA PHE A 223 -0.55 -14.19 -1.61
C PHE A 223 0.08 -13.31 -0.52
N THR A 224 -0.61 -12.22 -0.18
CA THR A 224 -0.17 -11.26 0.83
C THR A 224 -1.14 -11.23 2.01
N ILE A 225 -0.62 -11.37 3.23
CA ILE A 225 -1.36 -11.30 4.49
C ILE A 225 -1.07 -9.95 5.16
N PRO A 226 -2.06 -9.05 5.27
CA PRO A 226 -1.91 -7.81 6.03
C PRO A 226 -2.17 -8.07 7.53
N LEU A 227 -1.21 -7.71 8.38
CA LEU A 227 -1.32 -7.78 9.83
C LEU A 227 -1.26 -6.37 10.40
N ARG A 228 -2.25 -5.99 11.20
CA ARG A 228 -2.32 -4.67 11.85
C ARG A 228 -2.15 -4.81 13.35
N PHE A 229 -1.31 -3.95 13.92
CA PHE A 229 -0.96 -3.92 15.33
C PHE A 229 -1.11 -2.50 15.87
N GLY A 230 -1.62 -2.35 17.09
CA GLY A 230 -1.82 -1.06 17.75
C GLY A 230 -2.22 -1.25 19.21
N GLY A 231 -2.60 -0.15 19.87
CA GLY A 231 -3.16 -0.19 21.23
C GLY A 231 -2.41 0.63 22.29
N GLY A 232 -1.44 1.47 21.92
CA GLY A 232 -0.71 2.33 22.87
C GLY A 232 -0.45 3.74 22.37
N ASP A 233 0.34 4.52 23.11
CA ASP A 233 0.59 5.94 22.84
C ASP A 233 1.15 6.17 21.43
N ALA A 234 0.40 6.91 20.61
CA ALA A 234 0.82 7.22 19.27
C ALA A 234 2.14 8.02 19.30
N PRO A 235 3.22 7.52 18.66
CA PRO A 235 4.47 8.25 18.56
C PRO A 235 4.30 9.48 17.68
N ARG A 236 5.13 10.50 17.89
CA ARG A 236 5.19 11.65 16.99
C ARG A 236 5.75 11.22 15.63
N LEU A 237 4.99 11.39 14.56
CA LEU A 237 5.49 11.08 13.22
C LEU A 237 6.47 12.17 12.76
N LEU A 238 7.65 11.75 12.29
CA LEU A 238 8.64 12.66 11.72
C LEU A 238 8.50 12.73 10.21
N THR A 239 8.65 13.94 9.66
CA THR A 239 8.75 14.14 8.22
C THR A 239 10.04 13.54 7.68
N ARG A 240 9.99 13.10 6.42
CA ARG A 240 11.15 12.53 5.70
C ARG A 240 12.33 13.51 5.56
N GLY A 241 12.10 14.81 5.69
CA GLY A 241 13.14 15.85 5.60
C GLY A 241 13.78 16.25 6.93
N SER A 242 13.29 15.72 8.06
CA SER A 242 13.81 16.10 9.39
C SER A 242 15.32 15.85 9.54
N ALA A 243 15.98 16.65 10.38
CA ALA A 243 17.41 16.48 10.67
C ALA A 243 17.74 15.05 11.15
N VAL A 244 16.84 14.45 11.95
CA VAL A 244 16.91 13.06 12.40
C VAL A 244 16.86 12.09 11.22
N ALA A 245 15.94 12.28 10.27
CA ALA A 245 15.85 11.44 9.08
C ALA A 245 17.09 11.56 8.20
N ARG A 246 17.64 12.77 8.03
CA ARG A 246 18.90 12.99 7.29
C ARG A 246 20.08 12.29 7.95
N ALA A 247 20.22 12.42 9.28
CA ALA A 247 21.28 11.76 10.04
C ALA A 247 21.17 10.22 9.96
N LEU A 248 19.96 9.67 10.10
CA LEU A 248 19.71 8.24 9.97
C LEU A 248 19.98 7.69 8.57
N ARG A 249 19.63 8.44 7.51
CA ARG A 249 20.00 8.07 6.13
C ARG A 249 21.50 8.08 5.91
N ALA A 250 22.18 9.14 6.34
CA ALA A 250 23.63 9.24 6.23
C ALA A 250 24.32 8.08 6.97
N ARG A 251 23.88 7.77 8.19
CA ARG A 251 24.39 6.64 8.96
C ARG A 251 24.09 5.30 8.30
N CYS A 252 22.88 5.11 7.77
CA CYS A 252 22.53 3.88 7.07
C CYS A 252 23.44 3.65 5.86
N ARG A 253 23.66 4.69 5.03
CA ARG A 253 24.58 4.62 3.89
C ARG A 253 26.01 4.26 4.32
N ALA A 254 26.51 4.88 5.39
CA ALA A 254 27.83 4.57 5.92
C ALA A 254 27.95 3.12 6.44
N LEU A 255 26.89 2.57 7.05
CA LEU A 255 26.88 1.19 7.55
C LEU A 255 26.75 0.14 6.44
N LEU A 256 26.09 0.49 5.34
CA LEU A 256 25.94 -0.39 4.19
C LEU A 256 27.22 -0.43 3.33
N GLY A 257 27.97 0.68 3.24
CA GLY A 257 29.21 0.75 2.48
C GLY A 257 29.02 0.29 1.02
N ALA A 258 29.99 -0.49 0.50
CA ALA A 258 29.90 -1.15 -0.81
C ALA A 258 29.06 -2.46 -0.79
N ALA A 259 28.57 -2.90 0.37
CA ALA A 259 27.73 -4.08 0.44
C ALA A 259 26.34 -3.76 -0.16
N SER A 260 25.90 -4.57 -1.11
CA SER A 260 24.62 -4.39 -1.79
C SER A 260 23.47 -4.56 -0.80
N ALA A 261 22.93 -3.45 -0.30
CA ALA A 261 21.66 -3.47 0.42
C ALA A 261 20.58 -4.15 -0.44
N PRO A 262 19.65 -4.90 0.17
CA PRO A 262 18.49 -5.40 -0.53
C PRO A 262 17.79 -4.27 -1.30
N PRO A 263 17.29 -4.51 -2.53
CA PRO A 263 16.53 -3.50 -3.24
C PRO A 263 15.32 -3.08 -2.41
N ASP A 264 14.95 -1.80 -2.48
CA ASP A 264 13.81 -1.23 -1.75
C ASP A 264 13.85 -1.42 -0.22
N LEU A 265 15.06 -1.47 0.34
CA LEU A 265 15.26 -1.56 1.79
C LEU A 265 14.60 -0.36 2.49
N THR A 266 13.56 -0.65 3.26
CA THR A 266 12.83 0.30 4.07
C THR A 266 13.10 0.02 5.55
N ILE A 267 13.41 1.08 6.29
CA ILE A 267 13.65 1.04 7.73
C ILE A 267 12.56 1.83 8.42
N THR A 268 11.96 1.25 9.45
CA THR A 268 11.09 1.97 10.39
C THR A 268 11.77 2.02 11.75
N ALA A 269 12.00 3.21 12.27
CA ALA A 269 12.72 3.46 13.50
C ALA A 269 11.92 4.33 14.48
N TYR A 270 12.06 4.01 15.77
CA TYR A 270 11.58 4.82 16.87
C TYR A 270 12.77 5.48 17.55
N VAL A 271 12.67 6.79 17.75
CA VAL A 271 13.73 7.62 18.32
C VAL A 271 13.22 8.30 19.58
N LYS A 272 13.99 8.20 20.67
CA LYS A 272 13.72 8.87 21.95
C LYS A 272 15.02 9.50 22.42
N ARG A 273 14.97 10.78 22.81
CA ARG A 273 16.15 11.53 23.31
C ARG A 273 17.37 11.40 22.38
N GLY A 274 17.15 11.51 21.07
CA GLY A 274 18.23 11.46 20.08
C GLY A 274 18.88 10.08 19.88
N ARG A 275 18.26 8.99 20.34
CA ARG A 275 18.74 7.62 20.10
C ARG A 275 17.65 6.73 19.53
N VAL A 276 18.02 5.82 18.64
CA VAL A 276 17.10 4.78 18.15
C VAL A 276 16.85 3.79 19.28
N VAL A 277 15.59 3.63 19.69
CA VAL A 277 15.17 2.72 20.74
C VAL A 277 14.54 1.43 20.20
N SER A 278 14.02 1.48 18.98
CA SER A 278 13.52 0.30 18.26
C SER A 278 13.63 0.53 16.77
N ALA A 279 13.92 -0.52 16.01
CA ALA A 279 13.88 -0.47 14.55
C ALA A 279 13.47 -1.81 13.96
N GLY A 280 12.87 -1.74 12.77
CA GLY A 280 12.43 -2.86 11.94
C GLY A 280 12.75 -2.61 10.48
N LEU A 281 12.85 -3.68 9.70
CA LEU A 281 13.32 -3.66 8.31
C LEU A 281 12.38 -4.45 7.41
N SER A 282 12.11 -3.92 6.22
CA SER A 282 11.36 -4.61 5.17
C SER A 282 11.97 -4.37 3.79
N SER A 283 11.78 -5.30 2.87
CA SER A 283 12.16 -5.15 1.47
C SER A 283 11.12 -5.84 0.58
N ALA A 284 10.60 -5.09 -0.38
CA ALA A 284 9.64 -5.61 -1.35
C ALA A 284 10.30 -6.54 -2.37
N ALA A 285 11.61 -6.43 -2.58
CA ALA A 285 12.32 -7.16 -3.61
C ALA A 285 12.97 -8.46 -3.13
N ALA A 286 13.50 -8.50 -1.90
CA ALA A 286 14.28 -9.65 -1.43
C ALA A 286 14.09 -9.93 0.08
N PRO A 287 14.20 -11.20 0.52
CA PRO A 287 14.20 -11.52 1.94
C PRO A 287 15.43 -10.94 2.64
N ILE A 288 15.24 -10.47 3.88
CA ILE A 288 16.30 -9.88 4.70
C ILE A 288 16.73 -10.89 5.77
N SER A 289 17.99 -11.30 5.75
CA SER A 289 18.54 -12.22 6.76
C SER A 289 18.60 -11.57 8.15
N ASP A 290 18.40 -12.37 9.20
CA ASP A 290 18.49 -11.88 10.59
C ASP A 290 19.86 -11.30 10.90
N ALA A 291 20.94 -11.93 10.43
CA ALA A 291 22.31 -11.45 10.63
C ALA A 291 22.51 -10.05 10.03
N PHE A 292 22.02 -9.81 8.82
CA PHE A 292 22.08 -8.48 8.18
C PHE A 292 21.24 -7.46 8.96
N ALA A 293 19.97 -7.78 9.24
CA ALA A 293 19.06 -6.88 9.93
C ALA A 293 19.59 -6.48 11.31
N ASN A 294 20.05 -7.45 12.11
CA ASN A 294 20.55 -7.21 13.45
C ASN A 294 21.84 -6.38 13.45
N ARG A 295 22.75 -6.63 12.51
CA ARG A 295 23.98 -5.82 12.34
C ARG A 295 23.63 -4.36 12.00
N LEU A 296 22.74 -4.14 11.03
CA LEU A 296 22.35 -2.80 10.61
C LEU A 296 21.63 -2.05 11.74
N ILE A 297 20.68 -2.69 12.42
CA ILE A 297 19.97 -2.09 13.58
C ILE A 297 20.96 -1.71 14.68
N ARG A 298 21.88 -2.60 15.06
CA ARG A 298 22.91 -2.30 16.07
C ARG A 298 23.78 -1.11 15.68
N GLY A 299 24.09 -0.96 14.38
CA GLY A 299 24.82 0.19 13.88
C GLY A 299 24.02 1.50 13.96
N LEU A 300 22.71 1.44 13.74
CA LEU A 300 21.80 2.58 13.82
C LEU A 300 21.52 3.00 15.27
N THR A 301 21.42 2.05 16.22
CA THR A 301 21.23 2.34 17.65
C THR A 301 22.42 3.05 18.28
N ARG A 302 23.62 2.92 17.70
CA ARG A 302 24.82 3.64 18.11
C ARG A 302 24.91 5.07 17.57
N ALA A 303 23.99 5.49 16.70
CA ALA A 303 23.99 6.84 16.16
C ALA A 303 23.48 7.85 17.20
N ALA A 304 24.26 8.91 17.44
CA ALA A 304 23.76 10.10 18.11
C ALA A 304 22.96 10.93 17.11
N LEU A 305 21.67 11.13 17.38
CA LEU A 305 20.76 11.91 16.54
C LEU A 305 20.42 13.21 17.26
N GLY A 306 20.12 14.25 16.48
CA GLY A 306 19.66 15.54 17.02
C GLY A 306 18.44 15.39 17.94
N HIS A 307 18.23 16.36 18.82
CA HIS A 307 17.24 16.26 19.89
C HIS A 307 15.81 16.07 19.32
N THR A 308 15.15 14.96 19.69
CA THR A 308 13.81 14.61 19.19
C THR A 308 12.65 15.07 20.08
N GLY A 309 12.92 15.90 21.09
CA GLY A 309 11.99 16.23 22.18
C GLY A 309 11.84 15.08 23.20
N ARG A 310 10.90 15.24 24.14
CA ARG A 310 10.63 14.26 25.21
C ARG A 310 9.82 13.04 24.76
N ARG A 311 8.96 13.20 23.74
CA ARG A 311 8.11 12.12 23.19
C ARG A 311 8.90 11.21 22.24
N VAL A 312 8.47 9.95 22.14
CA VAL A 312 8.98 9.00 21.15
C VAL A 312 8.53 9.45 19.77
N ALA A 313 9.46 9.44 18.82
CA ALA A 313 9.22 9.82 17.45
C ALA A 313 9.37 8.60 16.52
N LYS A 314 8.47 8.43 15.56
CA LYS A 314 8.50 7.33 14.58
C LYS A 314 8.80 7.87 13.19
N LEU A 315 9.66 7.16 12.47
CA LEU A 315 10.10 7.49 11.12
C LEU A 315 10.18 6.22 10.27
N THR A 316 9.67 6.29 9.04
CA THR A 316 9.92 5.27 8.01
C THR A 316 10.67 5.90 6.84
N TYR A 317 11.78 5.31 6.43
CA TYR A 317 12.68 5.85 5.42
C TYR A 317 13.40 4.76 4.61
N SER A 318 13.84 5.11 3.40
CA SER A 318 14.78 4.31 2.61
C SER A 318 16.22 4.75 2.88
N CYS A 319 17.16 3.82 2.75
CA CYS A 319 18.60 4.12 2.86
C CYS A 319 19.23 4.65 1.57
N ARG A 320 18.50 4.64 0.45
CA ARG A 320 18.91 5.30 -0.80
C ARG A 320 18.61 6.79 -0.73
#